data_AF-A0A960S863-F1
#
_entry.id   AF-A0A960S863-F1
#
_cell.length_a   1.000
_cell.length_b   1.000
_cell.length_c   1.000
_cell.angle_alpha   90.00
_cell.angle_beta   90.00
_cell.angle_gamma   90.00
#
_symmetry.space_group_name_H-M   'P 1'
#
loop_
_entity.id
_entity.type
_entity.pdbx_description
1 polymer ?
#
loop_
_entity_poly.entity_id
_entity_poly.type
_entity_poly.pdbx_seq_one_letter_code
_entity_poly.pdbx_strand_id
1 'polypeptide(L)'
;MIHAQMTIQEILGMFPNKAHKLSHAITSAGLHCVGCHAAAWETLEVGMRGHGKTQEEIDHLVHVLNELLQEEESNPDTITLTPKAAQKFLKFAEEEKKLGWALRLDDAMAGCSGFEYILDFSEKPSDEDQIFHSEGIDIHVNKNKAPRLLGSIIDYVDGIHSTGFKVENPNVKASCGCGSSHNY
;
A
#
# COMPACT_ATOMS: atom_id res chain seq x y z
N MET A 1 -5.86 -10.78 -15.88
CA MET A 1 -4.39 -10.70 -15.97
C MET A 1 -4.07 -10.00 -17.28
N ILE A 2 -3.20 -9.01 -17.24
CA ILE A 2 -2.73 -8.26 -18.41
C ILE A 2 -1.71 -9.12 -19.18
N HIS A 3 -1.74 -9.05 -20.51
CA HIS A 3 -0.78 -9.73 -21.39
C HIS A 3 -0.39 -8.82 -22.56
N ALA A 4 0.77 -9.06 -23.16
CA ALA A 4 1.39 -8.12 -24.11
C ALA A 4 0.60 -7.90 -25.41
N GLN A 5 -0.31 -8.84 -25.76
CA GLN A 5 -1.17 -8.74 -26.94
C GLN A 5 -2.42 -7.88 -26.71
N MET A 6 -2.66 -7.41 -25.49
CA MET A 6 -3.73 -6.45 -25.22
C MET A 6 -3.30 -5.06 -25.69
N THR A 7 -4.27 -4.28 -26.17
CA THR A 7 -4.11 -2.84 -26.42
C THR A 7 -4.11 -2.07 -25.10
N ILE A 8 -3.51 -0.88 -25.09
CA ILE A 8 -3.54 0.00 -23.91
C ILE A 8 -4.99 0.37 -23.55
N GLN A 9 -5.86 0.56 -24.55
CA GLN A 9 -7.27 0.85 -24.33
C GLN A 9 -8.01 -0.32 -23.65
N GLU A 10 -7.77 -1.55 -24.08
CA GLU A 10 -8.36 -2.74 -23.43
C GLU A 10 -7.89 -2.86 -21.98
N ILE A 11 -6.59 -2.67 -21.72
CA ILE A 11 -6.04 -2.73 -20.36
C ILE A 11 -6.69 -1.69 -19.46
N LEU A 12 -6.70 -0.41 -19.85
CA LEU A 12 -7.26 0.66 -19.03
C LEU A 12 -8.78 0.54 -18.88
N GLY A 13 -9.48 0.07 -19.91
CA GLY A 13 -10.93 -0.15 -19.89
C GLY A 13 -11.35 -1.33 -19.01
N MET A 14 -10.55 -2.39 -18.95
CA MET A 14 -10.81 -3.55 -18.08
C MET A 14 -10.59 -3.26 -16.59
N PHE A 15 -9.74 -2.27 -16.27
CA PHE A 15 -9.38 -1.93 -14.90
C PHE A 15 -9.54 -0.43 -14.61
N PRO A 16 -10.78 0.11 -14.65
CA PRO A 16 -11.02 1.55 -14.54
C PRO A 16 -10.51 2.16 -13.22
N ASN A 17 -10.62 1.45 -12.11
CA ASN A 17 -10.15 1.91 -10.80
C ASN A 17 -8.62 2.01 -10.72
N LYS A 18 -7.91 1.19 -11.51
CA LYS A 18 -6.44 1.16 -11.57
C LYS A 18 -5.88 1.95 -12.76
N ALA A 19 -6.73 2.54 -13.58
CA ALA A 19 -6.34 3.13 -14.87
C ALA A 19 -5.24 4.19 -14.73
N HIS A 20 -5.29 5.03 -13.69
CA HIS A 20 -4.24 6.03 -13.45
C HIS A 20 -2.87 5.40 -13.17
N LYS A 21 -2.80 4.40 -12.28
CA LYS A 21 -1.57 3.68 -11.94
C LYS A 21 -1.02 2.92 -13.15
N LEU A 22 -1.88 2.19 -13.86
CA LEU A 22 -1.51 1.44 -15.06
C LEU A 22 -1.00 2.37 -16.16
N SER A 23 -1.69 3.48 -16.41
CA SER A 23 -1.27 4.51 -17.38
C SER A 23 0.09 5.11 -17.03
N HIS A 24 0.34 5.39 -15.75
CA HIS A 24 1.63 5.90 -15.30
C HIS A 24 2.76 4.90 -15.54
N ALA A 25 2.56 3.62 -15.19
CA ALA A 25 3.56 2.57 -15.42
C ALA A 25 3.88 2.39 -16.90
N ILE A 26 2.86 2.37 -17.77
CA ILE A 26 3.02 2.29 -19.23
C ILE A 26 3.82 3.49 -19.76
N THR A 27 3.48 4.70 -19.32
CA THR A 27 4.18 5.93 -19.72
C THR A 27 5.64 5.91 -19.29
N SER A 28 5.91 5.49 -18.04
CA SER A 28 7.25 5.38 -17.48
C SER A 28 8.12 4.32 -18.16
N ALA A 29 7.50 3.32 -18.82
CA ALA A 29 8.20 2.35 -19.65
C ALA A 29 8.63 2.91 -21.03
N GLY A 30 8.37 4.19 -21.30
CA GLY A 30 8.75 4.89 -22.52
C GLY A 30 7.63 5.01 -23.56
N LEU A 31 6.42 4.53 -23.25
CA LEU A 31 5.25 4.68 -24.10
C LEU A 31 4.53 5.99 -23.75
N HIS A 32 5.12 7.14 -24.10
CA HIS A 32 4.58 8.47 -23.80
C HIS A 32 3.28 8.83 -24.56
N CYS A 33 2.79 7.92 -25.41
CA CYS A 33 1.59 8.11 -26.23
C CYS A 33 0.28 7.70 -25.53
N VAL A 34 0.26 7.44 -24.22
CA VAL A 34 -0.98 7.12 -23.49
C VAL A 34 -1.92 8.34 -23.53
N GLY A 35 -2.86 8.34 -24.47
CA GLY A 35 -3.77 9.46 -24.75
C GLY A 35 -3.69 10.03 -26.18
N CYS A 36 -2.74 9.61 -27.01
CA CYS A 36 -2.76 9.85 -28.44
C CYS A 36 -3.65 8.81 -29.13
N HIS A 37 -4.46 9.20 -30.11
CA HIS A 37 -5.33 8.30 -30.89
C HIS A 37 -4.59 7.11 -31.55
N ALA A 38 -3.25 7.13 -31.60
CA ALA A 38 -2.39 6.05 -32.06
C ALA A 38 -2.34 4.84 -31.11
N ALA A 39 -2.43 5.04 -29.80
CA ALA A 39 -2.32 3.98 -28.78
C ALA A 39 -3.58 3.12 -28.61
N ALA A 40 -4.67 3.48 -29.29
CA ALA A 40 -5.97 2.79 -29.20
C ALA A 40 -6.03 1.49 -30.03
N TRP A 41 -5.10 1.32 -30.98
CA TRP A 41 -5.19 0.25 -32.01
C TRP A 41 -3.98 -0.68 -32.05
N GLU A 42 -2.88 -0.32 -31.36
CA GLU A 42 -1.69 -1.19 -31.26
C GLU A 42 -1.66 -1.94 -29.93
N THR A 43 -1.13 -3.16 -29.95
CA THR A 43 -0.89 -3.93 -28.73
C THR A 43 0.28 -3.34 -27.96
N LEU A 44 0.34 -3.60 -26.66
CA LEU A 44 1.47 -3.20 -25.82
C LEU A 44 2.81 -3.69 -26.40
N GLU A 45 2.85 -4.94 -26.87
CA GLU A 45 4.03 -5.54 -27.52
C GLU A 45 4.45 -4.79 -28.79
N VAL A 46 3.49 -4.47 -29.67
CA VAL A 46 3.75 -3.79 -30.94
C VAL A 46 4.28 -2.38 -30.70
N GLY A 47 3.64 -1.62 -29.80
CA GLY A 47 4.09 -0.27 -29.45
C GLY A 47 5.49 -0.27 -28.82
N MET A 48 5.76 -1.19 -27.90
CA MET A 48 7.09 -1.29 -27.27
C MET A 48 8.19 -1.67 -28.27
N ARG A 49 7.94 -2.64 -29.15
CA ARG A 49 8.90 -2.99 -30.22
C ARG A 49 9.14 -1.84 -31.19
N GLY A 50 8.09 -1.07 -31.50
CA GLY A 50 8.21 0.16 -32.31
C GLY A 50 9.15 1.20 -31.69
N HIS A 51 9.31 1.17 -30.37
CA HIS A 51 10.24 2.01 -29.60
C HIS A 51 11.58 1.31 -29.28
N GLY A 52 11.89 0.20 -29.93
CA GLY A 52 13.17 -0.51 -29.80
C GLY A 52 13.32 -1.30 -28.50
N LYS A 53 12.22 -1.58 -27.79
CA LYS A 53 12.24 -2.38 -26.57
C LYS A 53 12.44 -3.86 -26.86
N THR A 54 13.22 -4.52 -26.01
CA THR A 54 13.47 -5.97 -26.11
C THR A 54 12.30 -6.78 -25.57
N GLN A 55 12.28 -8.09 -25.83
CA GLN A 55 11.24 -8.97 -25.28
C GLN A 55 11.28 -8.99 -23.75
N GLU A 56 12.48 -8.95 -23.16
CA GLU A 56 12.67 -8.93 -21.71
C GLU A 56 12.06 -7.66 -21.07
N GLU A 57 12.20 -6.51 -21.72
CA GLU A 57 11.60 -5.25 -21.26
C GLU A 57 10.06 -5.28 -21.34
N ILE A 58 9.52 -5.94 -22.37
CA ILE A 58 8.06 -6.13 -22.54
C ILE A 58 7.52 -7.05 -21.45
N ASP A 59 8.17 -8.18 -21.22
CA ASP A 59 7.77 -9.16 -20.19
C ASP A 59 7.86 -8.52 -18.80
N HIS A 60 8.89 -7.72 -18.55
CA HIS A 60 9.03 -6.96 -17.30
C HIS A 60 7.88 -5.97 -17.11
N LEU A 61 7.49 -5.21 -18.14
CA LEU A 61 6.35 -4.30 -18.03
C LEU A 61 5.05 -5.07 -17.75
N VAL A 62 4.80 -6.18 -18.45
CA VAL A 62 3.62 -7.02 -18.22
C VAL A 62 3.60 -7.55 -16.78
N HIS A 63 4.74 -7.94 -16.24
CA HIS A 63 4.87 -8.34 -14.85
C HIS A 63 4.46 -7.21 -13.90
N VAL A 64 5.08 -6.02 -14.02
CA VAL A 64 4.77 -4.84 -13.21
C VAL A 64 3.29 -4.47 -13.28
N LEU A 65 2.69 -4.48 -14.48
CA LEU A 65 1.27 -4.16 -14.65
C LEU A 65 0.37 -5.15 -13.91
N ASN A 66 0.72 -6.44 -13.88
CA ASN A 66 -0.04 -7.43 -13.14
C ASN A 66 0.17 -7.35 -11.62
N GLU A 67 1.35 -6.95 -11.16
CA GLU A 67 1.57 -6.65 -9.74
C GLU A 67 0.68 -5.48 -9.27
N LEU A 68 0.58 -4.41 -10.08
CA LEU A 68 -0.31 -3.28 -9.80
C LEU A 68 -1.80 -3.66 -9.72
N LEU A 69 -2.21 -4.74 -10.38
CA LEU A 69 -3.57 -5.27 -10.25
C LEU A 69 -3.79 -6.06 -8.96
N GLN A 70 -2.72 -6.63 -8.39
CA GLN A 70 -2.76 -7.36 -7.12
C GLN A 70 -2.56 -6.45 -5.91
N GLU A 71 -2.07 -5.22 -6.11
CA GLU A 71 -2.08 -4.20 -5.07
C GLU A 71 -3.51 -3.90 -4.63
N GLU A 72 -3.87 -4.32 -3.42
CA GLU A 72 -5.07 -3.84 -2.76
C GLU A 72 -4.98 -2.31 -2.64
N GLU A 73 -6.01 -1.63 -3.14
CA GLU A 73 -6.16 -0.20 -2.87
C GLU A 73 -6.42 -0.04 -1.39
N SER A 74 -5.56 0.70 -0.68
CA SER A 74 -5.88 1.13 0.66
C SER A 74 -7.17 1.95 0.57
N ASN A 75 -8.23 1.45 1.21
CA ASN A 75 -9.45 2.24 1.32
C ASN A 75 -9.12 3.44 2.23
N PRO A 76 -9.18 4.68 1.71
CA PRO A 76 -8.74 5.86 2.44
C PRO A 76 -9.55 6.10 3.72
N ASP A 77 -10.68 5.41 3.92
CA ASP A 77 -11.50 5.52 5.12
C ASP A 77 -11.25 4.38 6.14
N THR A 78 -10.23 3.54 5.92
CA THR A 78 -9.94 2.36 6.76
C THR A 78 -8.52 2.35 7.32
N ILE A 79 -8.31 1.56 8.37
CA ILE A 79 -6.99 1.19 8.88
C ILE A 79 -7.01 -0.33 9.01
N THR A 80 -6.04 -1.02 8.41
CA THR A 80 -6.06 -2.49 8.27
C THR A 80 -4.78 -3.13 8.76
N LEU A 81 -4.87 -4.42 9.09
CA LEU A 81 -3.71 -5.29 9.28
C LEU A 81 -3.58 -6.25 8.10
N THR A 82 -2.34 -6.59 7.73
CA THR A 82 -2.12 -7.79 6.92
C THR A 82 -2.44 -9.05 7.73
N PRO A 83 -2.78 -10.18 7.09
CA PRO A 83 -3.00 -11.44 7.80
C PRO A 83 -1.78 -11.86 8.64
N LYS A 84 -0.57 -11.55 8.17
CA LYS A 84 0.68 -11.83 8.89
C LYS A 84 0.81 -10.98 10.16
N ALA A 85 0.49 -9.68 10.07
CA ALA A 85 0.50 -8.80 11.23
C ALA A 85 -0.54 -9.20 12.27
N ALA A 86 -1.75 -9.55 11.83
CA ALA A 86 -2.82 -10.02 12.71
C ALA A 86 -2.40 -11.27 13.49
N GLN A 87 -1.83 -12.28 12.81
CA GLN A 87 -1.33 -13.49 13.47
C GLN A 87 -0.22 -13.18 14.50
N LYS A 88 0.72 -12.29 14.15
CA LYS A 88 1.80 -11.90 15.06
C LYS A 88 1.29 -11.10 16.26
N PHE A 89 0.34 -10.19 16.05
CA PHE A 89 -0.31 -9.44 17.12
C PHE A 89 -1.02 -10.37 18.11
N LEU A 90 -1.82 -11.32 17.62
CA LEU A 90 -2.52 -12.29 18.48
C LEU A 90 -1.54 -13.17 19.26
N LYS A 91 -0.42 -13.56 18.64
CA LYS A 91 0.63 -14.31 19.33
C LYS A 91 1.26 -13.50 20.46
N PHE A 92 1.61 -12.24 20.21
CA PHE A 92 2.15 -11.37 21.27
C PHE A 92 1.12 -11.06 22.35
N ALA A 93 -0.16 -10.91 21.98
CA ALA A 93 -1.25 -10.76 22.93
C ALA A 93 -1.36 -11.98 23.85
N GLU A 94 -1.21 -13.20 23.32
CA GLU A 94 -1.17 -14.42 24.13
C GLU A 94 0.01 -14.46 25.10
N GLU A 95 1.22 -14.18 24.62
CA GLU A 95 2.45 -14.15 25.42
C GLU A 95 2.36 -13.12 26.57
N GLU A 96 1.77 -11.95 26.30
CA GLU A 96 1.57 -10.87 27.26
C GLU A 96 0.30 -11.02 28.11
N LYS A 97 -0.47 -12.12 27.94
CA LYS A 97 -1.76 -12.38 28.63
C LYS A 97 -2.82 -11.29 28.40
N LYS A 98 -2.85 -10.75 27.18
CA LYS A 98 -3.75 -9.69 26.69
C LYS A 98 -4.63 -10.18 25.53
N LEU A 99 -4.92 -11.48 25.43
CA LEU A 99 -5.86 -11.99 24.44
C LEU A 99 -7.22 -11.28 24.55
N GLY A 100 -7.76 -10.86 23.40
CA GLY A 100 -9.00 -10.08 23.32
C GLY A 100 -8.81 -8.57 23.45
N TRP A 101 -7.58 -8.08 23.69
CA TRP A 101 -7.30 -6.65 23.61
C TRP A 101 -7.19 -6.20 22.15
N ALA A 102 -7.55 -4.94 21.91
CA ALA A 102 -7.43 -4.27 20.63
C ALA A 102 -5.98 -3.82 20.37
N LEU A 103 -5.65 -3.58 19.09
CA LEU A 103 -4.45 -2.87 18.70
C LEU A 103 -4.68 -1.37 18.88
N ARG A 104 -3.79 -0.67 19.57
CA ARG A 104 -3.74 0.80 19.55
C ARG A 104 -2.77 1.25 18.49
N LEU A 105 -3.23 2.07 17.54
CA LEU A 105 -2.36 2.78 16.62
C LEU A 105 -2.35 4.26 16.99
N ASP A 106 -1.15 4.76 17.21
CA ASP A 106 -0.88 6.15 17.53
C ASP A 106 0.36 6.65 16.75
N ASP A 107 0.62 7.94 16.83
CA ASP A 107 1.87 8.55 16.39
C ASP A 107 2.38 9.57 17.40
N ALA A 108 3.70 9.72 17.45
CA ALA A 108 4.36 10.71 18.30
C ALA A 108 5.43 11.45 17.52
N MET A 109 5.70 12.68 17.94
CA MET A 109 6.78 13.47 17.36
C MET A 109 8.14 12.84 17.73
N ALA A 110 8.94 12.53 16.72
CA ALA A 110 10.25 11.91 16.83
C ALA A 110 11.32 12.69 16.03
N GLY A 111 12.48 12.95 16.66
CA GLY A 111 13.57 13.73 16.06
C GLY A 111 13.24 15.21 15.83
N CYS A 112 14.02 15.89 14.98
CA CYS A 112 13.92 17.35 14.80
C CYS A 112 12.65 17.82 14.08
N SER A 113 11.93 16.95 13.35
CA SER A 113 10.74 17.36 12.58
C SER A 113 9.77 16.24 12.20
N GLY A 114 9.96 14.98 12.63
CA GLY A 114 9.18 13.85 12.11
C GLY A 114 8.18 13.25 13.09
N PHE A 115 7.38 12.31 12.61
CA PHE A 115 6.51 11.44 13.38
C PHE A 115 7.02 9.99 13.35
N GLU A 116 6.73 9.25 14.42
CA GLU A 116 6.94 7.81 14.54
C GLU A 116 5.64 7.15 14.98
N TYR A 117 5.32 5.99 14.40
CA TYR A 117 4.16 5.21 14.78
C TYR A 117 4.38 4.47 16.10
N ILE A 118 3.37 4.48 16.94
CA ILE A 118 3.32 3.72 18.19
C ILE A 118 2.22 2.69 18.07
N LEU A 119 2.59 1.43 18.31
CA LEU A 119 1.67 0.29 18.37
C LEU A 119 1.68 -0.28 19.78
N ASP A 120 0.51 -0.43 20.39
CA ASP A 120 0.37 -0.97 21.75
C ASP A 120 -0.90 -1.81 21.87
N PHE A 121 -1.07 -2.50 23.00
CA PHE A 121 -2.30 -3.19 23.34
C PHE A 121 -3.27 -2.24 24.06
N SER A 122 -4.56 -2.32 23.72
CA SER A 122 -5.63 -1.54 24.36
C SER A 122 -6.76 -2.44 24.83
N GLU A 123 -6.98 -2.50 26.15
CA GLU A 123 -8.04 -3.32 26.74
C GLU A 123 -9.43 -2.80 26.36
N LYS A 124 -9.61 -1.48 26.36
CA LYS A 124 -10.88 -0.80 26.08
C LYS A 124 -10.63 0.49 25.30
N PRO A 125 -11.55 0.86 24.40
CA PRO A 125 -11.49 2.15 23.72
C PRO A 125 -11.76 3.29 24.71
N SER A 126 -11.13 4.44 24.47
CA SER A 126 -11.53 5.72 25.08
C SER A 126 -12.72 6.33 24.33
N ASP A 127 -13.46 7.24 24.95
CA ASP A 127 -14.52 8.03 24.30
C ASP A 127 -13.97 8.89 23.14
N GLU A 128 -12.67 9.16 23.16
CA GLU A 128 -11.95 9.90 22.12
C GLU A 128 -11.39 9.01 21.01
N ASP A 129 -11.60 7.69 21.08
CA ASP A 129 -11.11 6.77 20.05
C ASP A 129 -12.17 6.52 18.97
N GLN A 130 -11.71 6.44 17.73
CA GLN A 130 -12.38 5.84 16.60
C GLN A 130 -11.93 4.38 16.50
N ILE A 131 -12.88 3.47 16.31
CA ILE A 131 -12.64 2.04 16.25
C ILE A 131 -12.71 1.59 14.80
N PHE A 132 -11.67 0.90 14.35
CA PHE A 132 -11.62 0.20 13.07
C PHE A 132 -11.57 -1.31 13.33
N HIS A 133 -12.00 -2.10 12.36
CA HIS A 133 -12.01 -3.56 12.48
C HIS A 133 -11.31 -4.18 11.28
N SER A 134 -10.35 -5.08 11.54
CA SER A 134 -9.58 -5.76 10.50
C SER A 134 -9.08 -7.10 11.02
N GLU A 135 -9.16 -8.16 10.20
CA GLU A 135 -8.66 -9.49 10.56
C GLU A 135 -9.19 -10.03 11.92
N GLY A 136 -10.40 -9.64 12.30
CA GLY A 136 -11.01 -10.03 13.59
C GLY A 136 -10.44 -9.30 14.82
N ILE A 137 -9.63 -8.26 14.61
CA ILE A 137 -9.00 -7.43 15.65
C ILE A 137 -9.57 -6.02 15.58
N ASP A 138 -9.95 -5.48 16.73
CA ASP A 138 -10.31 -4.06 16.85
C ASP A 138 -9.05 -3.21 16.90
N ILE A 139 -9.09 -2.05 16.24
CA ILE A 139 -8.00 -1.07 16.20
C ILE A 139 -8.53 0.24 16.77
N HIS A 140 -7.93 0.69 17.87
CA HIS A 140 -8.27 1.94 18.53
C HIS A 140 -7.32 3.04 18.09
N VAL A 141 -7.88 4.15 17.60
CA VAL A 141 -7.13 5.31 17.15
C VAL A 141 -7.78 6.58 17.68
N ASN A 142 -7.01 7.51 18.23
CA ASN A 142 -7.56 8.78 18.68
C ASN A 142 -8.19 9.56 17.51
N LYS A 143 -9.45 10.00 17.66
CA LYS A 143 -10.23 10.72 16.62
C LYS A 143 -9.50 11.94 16.04
N ASN A 144 -8.74 12.66 16.86
CA ASN A 144 -7.98 13.83 16.40
C ASN A 144 -6.78 13.46 15.52
N LYS A 145 -6.36 12.19 15.57
CA LYS A 145 -5.23 11.64 14.81
C LYS A 145 -5.67 10.77 13.64
N ALA A 146 -6.88 10.21 13.69
CA ALA A 146 -7.43 9.37 12.64
C ALA A 146 -7.26 9.95 11.21
N PRO A 147 -7.54 11.25 10.92
CA PRO A 147 -7.45 11.77 9.56
C PRO A 147 -6.09 11.60 8.86
N ARG A 148 -4.97 11.57 9.61
CA ARG A 148 -3.62 11.35 9.04
C ARG A 148 -3.20 9.88 9.05
N LEU A 149 -3.87 9.04 9.84
CA LEU A 149 -3.63 7.61 9.96
C LEU A 149 -4.52 6.78 9.03
N LEU A 150 -5.58 7.38 8.50
CA LEU A 150 -6.50 6.79 7.55
C LEU A 150 -5.79 6.28 6.27
N GLY A 151 -6.22 5.11 5.80
CA GLY A 151 -5.59 4.36 4.71
C GLY A 151 -4.35 3.56 5.12
N SER A 152 -3.96 3.56 6.40
CA SER A 152 -2.77 2.82 6.84
C SER A 152 -2.96 1.31 6.78
N ILE A 153 -1.94 0.62 6.32
CA ILE A 153 -1.81 -0.84 6.33
C ILE A 153 -0.69 -1.21 7.30
N ILE A 154 -1.01 -2.02 8.30
CA ILE A 154 -0.08 -2.47 9.33
C ILE A 154 0.37 -3.89 8.97
N ASP A 155 1.65 -4.05 8.65
CA ASP A 155 2.28 -5.33 8.34
C ASP A 155 3.27 -5.75 9.45
N TYR A 156 3.72 -7.00 9.42
CA TYR A 156 4.82 -7.48 10.24
C TYR A 156 5.94 -8.03 9.36
N VAL A 157 7.09 -7.37 9.40
CA VAL A 157 8.29 -7.81 8.69
C VAL A 157 9.06 -8.77 9.59
N ASP A 158 9.50 -9.89 9.02
CA ASP A 158 10.29 -10.91 9.71
C ASP A 158 11.48 -11.24 8.81
N GLY A 159 12.52 -10.41 8.88
CA GLY A 159 13.66 -10.45 7.98
C GLY A 159 14.99 -10.35 8.72
N ILE A 160 16.07 -10.79 8.07
CA ILE A 160 17.42 -10.82 8.67
C ILE A 160 17.89 -9.42 9.11
N HIS A 161 17.48 -8.39 8.35
CA HIS A 161 17.90 -7.00 8.58
C HIS A 161 16.90 -6.18 9.41
N SER A 162 15.65 -6.60 9.50
CA SER A 162 14.60 -5.88 10.22
C SER A 162 13.47 -6.84 10.59
N THR A 163 13.08 -6.79 11.86
CA THR A 163 11.95 -7.53 12.40
C THR A 163 11.10 -6.60 13.23
N GLY A 164 9.79 -6.60 12.98
CA GLY A 164 8.84 -5.77 13.71
C GLY A 164 7.64 -5.38 12.87
N PHE A 165 6.71 -4.67 13.51
CA PHE A 165 5.59 -4.09 12.80
C PHE A 165 6.04 -2.92 11.92
N LYS A 166 5.46 -2.83 10.73
CA LYS A 166 5.68 -1.76 9.76
C LYS A 166 4.32 -1.18 9.40
N VAL A 167 4.23 0.15 9.36
CA VAL A 167 3.01 0.85 8.95
C VAL A 167 3.27 1.53 7.62
N GLU A 168 2.48 1.19 6.62
CA GLU A 168 2.47 1.87 5.32
C GLU A 168 1.25 2.78 5.29
N ASN A 169 1.48 4.08 5.07
CA ASN A 169 0.43 5.10 5.16
C ASN A 169 0.45 5.99 3.92
N PRO A 170 -0.65 6.04 3.13
CA PRO A 170 -0.71 6.81 1.89
C PRO A 170 -0.62 8.32 2.10
N ASN A 171 -0.84 8.81 3.32
CA ASN A 171 -0.72 10.23 3.66
C ASN A 171 0.72 10.68 3.91
N VAL A 172 1.68 9.76 4.00
CA VAL A 172 3.10 10.11 4.22
C VAL A 172 3.70 10.66 2.93
N LYS A 173 4.17 11.91 2.98
CA LYS A 173 4.78 12.60 1.83
C LYS A 173 6.29 12.36 1.71
N ALA A 174 6.96 12.14 2.85
CA ALA A 174 8.40 11.93 2.90
C ALA A 174 8.81 11.12 4.13
N SER A 175 9.67 10.14 3.92
CA SER A 175 10.30 9.32 4.96
C SER A 175 11.76 9.74 5.12
N CYS A 176 12.26 9.85 6.35
CA CYS A 176 13.67 10.17 6.57
C CYS A 176 14.58 9.03 6.06
N GLY A 177 15.77 9.35 5.55
CA GLY A 177 16.69 8.35 4.96
C GLY A 177 17.17 7.24 5.90
N CYS A 178 16.93 7.37 7.21
CA CYS A 178 17.16 6.32 8.22
C CYS A 178 15.94 5.44 8.51
N GLY A 179 14.76 5.76 7.94
CA GLY A 179 13.53 4.97 8.04
C GLY A 179 12.75 5.08 9.36
N SER A 180 13.29 5.75 10.39
CA SER A 180 12.67 5.80 11.73
C SER A 180 11.61 6.90 11.90
N SER A 181 11.46 7.82 10.94
CA SER A 181 10.47 8.90 11.04
C SER A 181 9.96 9.38 9.69
N HIS A 182 8.78 10.00 9.69
CA HIS A 182 8.10 10.48 8.48
C HIS A 182 7.37 11.82 8.68
N ASN A 183 6.94 12.41 7.57
CA ASN A 183 6.11 13.62 7.53
C ASN A 183 4.83 13.38 6.72
N TYR A 184 3.74 14.03 7.14
CA TYR A 184 2.43 14.02 6.48
C TYR A 184 2.23 15.19 5.51
#